data_AF-A0A956AUN6-F1
#
_entry.id   AF-A0A956AUN6-F1
#
_cell.length_a   1.000
_cell.length_b   1.000
_cell.length_c   1.000
_cell.angle_alpha   90.00
_cell.angle_beta   90.00
_cell.angle_gamma   90.00
#
_symmetry.space_group_name_H-M   'P 1'
#
loop_
_entity.id
_entity.type
_entity.pdbx_description
1 polymer ?
#
loop_
_entity_poly.entity_id
_entity_poly.type
_entity_poly.pdbx_seq_one_letter_code
_entity_poly.pdbx_strand_id
1 'polypeptide(L)'
;VRIDAVNAGAGCLTVEGAAADDGALVALEVGVDGHVNALPAAVGPYAIEICGLVAGCYAPVVRAVDDGGLAVEVEGPLTALGAPGFVEAVEGNLTDHLPRMGNYPGGYGVADETYLALFNRHGIDQPFTLYRTAEGAWYYDPAHLPGAPAPDCDGEPDPDPDPDPEPPPAPMIKIQLDPPVVDGDCVLLGGLARFTPAARTLAISVNNRLYEPVLDANSHFAIRACGLAPGCYPASLIFITAAGIKDKAAWPNFGVAGPAAAAVADGTINQHLSRYAAYPAGYGVADATYVEIFHAFGLNKSFRLYQSGADGRWYINPARLPAAEAPRCR
;
A
#
# COMPACT_ATOMS: atom_id res chain seq x y z
N VAL A 1 3.57 27.00 -42.59
CA VAL A 1 2.88 26.81 -41.29
C VAL A 1 3.63 27.55 -40.20
N ARG A 2 2.95 28.04 -39.15
CA ARG A 2 3.56 28.67 -37.97
C ARG A 2 2.71 28.47 -36.72
N ILE A 3 3.32 28.59 -35.55
CA ILE A 3 2.68 28.63 -34.23
C ILE A 3 2.80 30.06 -33.70
N ASP A 4 1.67 30.67 -33.36
CA ASP A 4 1.58 32.06 -32.91
C ASP A 4 1.52 32.16 -31.38
N ALA A 5 0.85 31.21 -30.72
CA ALA A 5 0.78 31.14 -29.26
C ALA A 5 0.64 29.70 -28.75
N VAL A 6 1.18 29.47 -27.56
CA VAL A 6 0.95 28.25 -26.77
C VAL A 6 0.59 28.68 -25.36
N ASN A 7 -0.62 28.32 -24.92
CA ASN A 7 -1.14 28.70 -23.61
C ASN A 7 -1.35 27.44 -22.76
N ALA A 8 -0.82 27.44 -21.54
CA ALA A 8 -1.05 26.38 -20.57
C ALA A 8 -2.27 26.68 -19.69
N GLY A 9 -3.18 25.71 -19.59
CA GLY A 9 -4.30 25.67 -18.65
C GLY A 9 -4.19 24.46 -17.72
N ALA A 10 -5.16 24.27 -16.83
CA ALA A 10 -5.18 23.14 -15.91
C ALA A 10 -5.28 21.79 -16.67
N GLY A 11 -4.14 21.14 -16.93
CA GLY A 11 -4.08 19.85 -17.63
C GLY A 11 -4.38 19.90 -19.13
N CYS A 12 -4.35 21.09 -19.73
CA CYS A 12 -4.56 21.30 -21.17
C CYS A 12 -3.57 22.31 -21.75
N LEU A 13 -3.15 22.10 -22.99
CA LEU A 13 -2.42 23.08 -23.81
C LEU A 13 -3.31 23.56 -24.95
N THR A 14 -3.40 24.88 -25.11
CA THR A 14 -4.02 25.50 -26.28
C THR A 14 -2.93 25.97 -27.24
N VAL A 15 -2.92 25.40 -28.45
CA VAL A 15 -1.98 25.74 -29.52
C VAL A 15 -2.71 26.54 -30.59
N GLU A 16 -2.21 27.74 -30.86
CA GLU A 16 -2.76 28.66 -31.84
C GLU A 16 -1.73 29.00 -32.92
N GLY A 17 -2.16 29.17 -34.16
CA GLY A 17 -1.27 29.57 -35.24
C GLY A 17 -1.97 29.69 -36.58
N ALA A 18 -1.20 29.60 -37.67
CA ALA A 18 -1.74 29.65 -39.02
C ALA A 18 -1.00 28.71 -39.98
N ALA A 19 -1.75 28.13 -40.93
CA ALA A 19 -1.22 27.39 -42.05
C ALA A 19 -1.74 27.98 -43.37
N ALA A 20 -0.85 28.12 -44.34
CA ALA A 20 -1.14 28.64 -45.67
C ALA A 20 -0.18 27.99 -46.67
N ASP A 21 -0.66 27.84 -47.90
CA ASP A 21 0.03 27.28 -49.05
C ASP A 21 -0.39 28.07 -50.31
N ASP A 22 0.43 28.10 -51.36
CA ASP A 22 0.06 28.72 -52.64
C ASP A 22 -0.86 27.82 -53.49
N GLY A 23 -0.87 26.51 -53.22
CA GLY A 23 -1.84 25.52 -53.66
C GLY A 23 -2.91 25.22 -52.61
N ALA A 24 -3.27 23.94 -52.48
CA ALA A 24 -4.26 23.49 -51.51
C ALA A 24 -3.59 22.77 -50.33
N LEU A 25 -3.87 23.26 -49.12
CA LEU A 25 -3.58 22.51 -47.90
C LEU A 25 -4.52 21.30 -47.83
N VAL A 26 -4.00 20.09 -47.63
CA VAL A 26 -4.80 18.85 -47.54
C VAL A 26 -4.81 18.23 -46.15
N ALA A 27 -3.83 18.53 -45.30
CA ALA A 27 -3.84 18.12 -43.90
C ALA A 27 -3.13 19.13 -42.99
N LEU A 28 -3.62 19.25 -41.76
CA LEU A 28 -2.99 19.97 -40.67
C LEU A 28 -3.10 19.13 -39.40
N GLU A 29 -1.98 18.82 -38.76
CA GLU A 29 -1.91 17.99 -37.56
C GLU A 29 -1.18 18.76 -36.46
N VAL A 30 -1.66 18.66 -35.22
CA VAL A 30 -1.01 19.21 -34.03
C VAL A 30 -0.67 18.07 -33.08
N GLY A 31 0.62 17.92 -32.78
CA GLY A 31 1.21 16.88 -31.95
C GLY A 31 1.73 17.43 -30.62
N VAL A 32 1.44 16.75 -29.51
CA VAL A 32 2.06 16.99 -28.19
C VAL A 32 2.29 15.62 -27.53
N ASP A 33 3.55 15.25 -27.27
CA ASP A 33 3.91 14.03 -26.54
C ASP A 33 3.16 12.76 -27.00
N GLY A 34 3.12 12.54 -28.32
CA GLY A 34 2.43 11.40 -28.94
C GLY A 34 0.91 11.57 -29.12
N HIS A 35 0.28 12.60 -28.54
CA HIS A 35 -1.09 12.99 -28.88
C HIS A 35 -1.10 13.73 -30.22
N VAL A 36 -1.74 13.16 -31.24
CA VAL A 36 -1.87 13.79 -32.57
C VAL A 36 -3.33 14.11 -32.83
N ASN A 37 -3.61 15.37 -33.15
CA ASN A 37 -4.94 15.84 -33.50
C ASN A 37 -4.95 16.34 -34.94
N ALA A 38 -5.74 15.67 -35.79
CA ALA A 38 -5.98 16.12 -37.15
C ALA A 38 -7.03 17.24 -37.15
N LEU A 39 -6.66 18.38 -37.74
CA LEU A 39 -7.53 19.51 -37.97
C LEU A 39 -8.08 19.47 -39.40
N PRO A 40 -9.28 20.04 -39.64
CA PRO A 40 -9.75 20.27 -41.00
C PRO A 40 -8.71 21.04 -41.79
N ALA A 41 -8.49 20.64 -43.04
CA ALA A 41 -7.62 21.34 -43.97
C ALA A 41 -8.23 22.71 -44.30
N ALA A 42 -7.93 23.71 -43.48
CA ALA A 42 -8.45 25.06 -43.61
C ALA A 42 -7.28 26.03 -43.75
N VAL A 43 -7.36 26.88 -44.79
CA VAL A 43 -6.53 28.06 -44.93
C VAL A 43 -7.03 29.06 -43.89
N GLY A 44 -6.31 29.21 -42.77
CA GLY A 44 -6.76 30.10 -41.71
C GLY A 44 -6.00 29.98 -40.41
N PRO A 45 -6.37 30.83 -39.43
CA PRO A 45 -5.94 30.65 -38.06
C PRO A 45 -6.54 29.34 -37.52
N TYR A 46 -5.71 28.56 -36.84
CA TYR A 46 -6.15 27.40 -36.08
C TYR A 46 -5.97 27.66 -34.58
N ALA A 47 -6.84 27.06 -33.79
CA ALA A 47 -6.75 27.00 -32.34
C ALA A 47 -7.23 25.61 -31.91
N ILE A 48 -6.39 24.87 -31.20
CA ILE A 48 -6.73 23.55 -30.70
C ILE A 48 -6.34 23.41 -29.24
N GLU A 49 -7.25 22.85 -28.45
CA GLU A 49 -7.02 22.49 -27.06
C GLU A 49 -6.71 20.99 -26.95
N ILE A 50 -5.59 20.65 -26.32
CA ILE A 50 -5.11 19.29 -26.08
C ILE A 50 -5.12 19.06 -24.57
N CYS A 51 -6.07 18.27 -24.09
CA CYS A 51 -6.28 18.00 -22.67
C CYS A 51 -5.85 16.59 -22.26
N GLY A 52 -5.79 16.36 -20.93
CA GLY A 52 -5.39 15.08 -20.36
C GLY A 52 -3.88 14.89 -20.31
N LEU A 53 -3.13 15.99 -20.44
CA LEU A 53 -1.69 16.02 -20.32
C LEU A 53 -1.31 16.02 -18.83
N VAL A 54 -0.22 15.33 -18.49
CA VAL A 54 0.35 15.35 -17.14
C VAL A 54 1.11 16.66 -16.89
N ALA A 55 1.47 16.95 -15.63
CA ALA A 55 2.38 18.07 -15.36
C ALA A 55 3.70 17.84 -16.11
N GLY A 56 4.22 18.85 -16.81
CA GLY A 56 5.38 18.63 -17.65
C GLY A 56 5.74 19.80 -18.55
N CYS A 57 6.88 19.69 -19.21
CA CYS A 57 7.32 20.61 -20.26
C CYS A 57 7.00 20.01 -21.64
N TYR A 58 6.28 20.77 -22.46
CA TYR A 58 5.81 20.29 -23.76
C TYR A 58 6.20 21.26 -24.87
N ALA A 59 6.74 20.72 -25.97
CA ALA A 59 6.95 21.46 -27.20
C ALA A 59 5.94 20.94 -28.25
N PRO A 60 4.89 21.71 -28.58
CA PRO A 60 3.93 21.26 -29.58
C PRO A 60 4.56 21.27 -30.98
N VAL A 61 4.25 20.26 -31.79
CA VAL A 61 4.68 20.15 -33.18
C VAL A 61 3.47 20.31 -34.08
N VAL A 62 3.54 21.19 -35.08
CA VAL A 62 2.49 21.37 -36.07
C VAL A 62 3.00 20.95 -37.43
N ARG A 63 2.27 20.03 -38.07
CA ARG A 63 2.58 19.45 -39.38
C ARG A 63 1.51 19.82 -40.40
N ALA A 64 1.92 20.41 -41.52
CA ALA A 64 1.05 20.78 -42.63
C ALA A 64 1.44 20.00 -43.90
N VAL A 65 0.46 19.51 -44.66
CA VAL A 65 0.67 18.76 -45.92
C VAL A 65 -0.11 19.43 -47.05
N ASP A 66 0.54 19.65 -48.20
CA ASP A 66 -0.08 20.20 -49.42
C ASP A 66 -0.63 19.12 -50.36
N ASP A 67 -1.29 19.54 -51.45
CA ASP A 67 -1.89 18.67 -52.47
C ASP A 67 -0.86 17.98 -53.38
N GLY A 68 0.41 18.40 -53.32
CA GLY A 68 1.57 17.71 -53.89
C GLY A 68 2.13 16.61 -52.99
N GLY A 69 1.67 16.51 -51.74
CA GLY A 69 2.15 15.57 -50.73
C GLY A 69 3.42 16.04 -50.00
N LEU A 70 3.84 17.29 -50.18
CA LEU A 70 4.94 17.89 -49.43
C LEU A 70 4.46 18.19 -48.00
N ALA A 71 5.28 17.84 -47.01
CA ALA A 71 5.00 18.10 -45.60
C ALA A 71 6.00 19.11 -45.00
N VAL A 72 5.50 20.04 -44.20
CA VAL A 72 6.31 20.99 -43.42
C VAL A 72 5.92 20.90 -41.95
N GLU A 73 6.92 20.84 -41.08
CA GLU A 73 6.77 20.78 -39.62
C GLU A 73 7.37 22.02 -38.96
N VAL A 74 6.70 22.52 -37.93
CA VAL A 74 7.19 23.59 -37.06
C VAL A 74 6.97 23.18 -35.61
N GLU A 75 8.02 23.29 -34.81
CA GLU A 75 7.98 23.09 -33.36
C GLU A 75 7.75 24.43 -32.65
N GLY A 76 6.90 24.41 -31.63
CA GLY A 76 6.57 25.55 -30.80
C GLY A 76 7.53 25.72 -29.62
N PRO A 77 7.40 26.80 -28.84
CA PRO A 77 8.19 26.97 -27.63
C PRO A 77 7.88 25.87 -26.60
N LEU A 78 8.92 25.46 -25.87
CA LEU A 78 8.77 24.61 -24.71
C LEU A 78 7.89 25.34 -23.68
N THR A 79 6.73 24.75 -23.38
CA THR A 79 5.70 25.34 -22.54
C THR A 79 5.50 24.48 -21.31
N ALA A 80 5.60 25.13 -20.16
CA ALA A 80 5.42 24.52 -18.86
C ALA A 80 3.92 24.34 -18.60
N LEU A 81 3.45 23.10 -18.55
CA LEU A 81 2.10 22.77 -18.16
C LEU A 81 2.06 22.52 -16.66
N GLY A 82 1.47 23.47 -15.93
CA GLY A 82 1.14 23.27 -14.54
C GLY A 82 0.00 22.26 -14.47
N ALA A 83 0.01 21.39 -13.47
CA ALA A 83 -1.10 20.51 -13.30
C ALA A 83 -2.34 21.28 -12.70
N PRO A 84 -3.55 20.71 -12.73
CA PRO A 84 -4.80 21.26 -12.13
C PRO A 84 -4.97 21.68 -10.62
N GLY A 85 -4.11 22.39 -9.88
CA GLY A 85 -4.31 22.76 -8.43
C GLY A 85 -4.79 21.71 -7.35
N PHE A 86 -4.48 21.94 -6.06
CA PHE A 86 -5.13 21.25 -4.92
C PHE A 86 -6.02 22.21 -4.10
N VAL A 87 -7.06 21.69 -3.46
CA VAL A 87 -7.98 22.46 -2.62
C VAL A 87 -7.73 22.27 -1.11
N GLU A 88 -7.02 21.21 -0.73
CA GLU A 88 -6.72 20.87 0.66
C GLU A 88 -5.35 20.19 0.75
N ALA A 89 -4.57 20.49 1.79
CA ALA A 89 -3.35 19.77 2.14
C ALA A 89 -3.38 19.40 3.62
N VAL A 90 -3.10 18.14 3.94
CA VAL A 90 -3.18 17.62 5.31
C VAL A 90 -1.89 16.87 5.64
N GLU A 91 -1.23 17.28 6.71
CA GLU A 91 -0.12 16.55 7.31
C GLU A 91 -0.65 15.55 8.36
N GLY A 92 -0.09 14.36 8.39
CA GLY A 92 -0.48 13.30 9.31
C GLY A 92 0.36 12.04 9.10
N ASN A 93 0.32 11.11 10.04
CA ASN A 93 0.97 9.82 9.85
C ASN A 93 0.06 8.86 9.04
N LEU A 94 0.52 7.64 8.80
CA LEU A 94 -0.24 6.68 7.98
C LEU A 94 -1.62 6.36 8.58
N THR A 95 -1.73 6.30 9.92
CA THR A 95 -2.99 6.04 10.63
C THR A 95 -3.96 7.21 10.46
N ASP A 96 -3.47 8.44 10.58
CA ASP A 96 -4.26 9.65 10.38
C ASP A 96 -4.82 9.73 8.95
N HIS A 97 -4.09 9.18 7.98
CA HIS A 97 -4.43 9.20 6.56
C HIS A 97 -5.31 8.04 6.08
N LEU A 98 -5.50 6.97 6.86
CA LEU A 98 -6.36 5.84 6.47
C LEU A 98 -7.76 6.26 5.99
N PRO A 99 -8.47 7.23 6.62
CA PRO A 99 -9.78 7.67 6.15
C PRO A 99 -9.76 8.40 4.79
N ARG A 100 -8.58 8.82 4.31
CA ARG A 100 -8.38 9.55 3.05
C ARG A 100 -8.00 8.61 1.90
N MET A 101 -7.71 7.35 2.20
CA MET A 101 -7.35 6.34 1.21
C MET A 101 -8.58 5.66 0.61
N GLY A 102 -8.47 5.33 -0.67
CA GLY A 102 -9.52 4.71 -1.46
C GLY A 102 -8.99 3.58 -2.34
N ASN A 103 -9.89 2.98 -3.11
CA ASN A 103 -9.52 2.00 -4.14
C ASN A 103 -9.28 2.74 -5.46
N TYR A 104 -8.04 2.67 -5.95
CA TYR A 104 -7.61 3.21 -7.24
C TYR A 104 -7.19 2.05 -8.17
N PRO A 105 -7.00 2.28 -9.49
CA PRO A 105 -6.55 1.24 -10.41
C PRO A 105 -5.26 0.54 -9.99
N GLY A 106 -4.36 1.24 -9.28
CA GLY A 106 -3.11 0.69 -8.73
C GLY A 106 -3.24 -0.07 -7.40
N GLY A 107 -4.41 -0.05 -6.75
CA GLY A 107 -4.67 -0.70 -5.47
C GLY A 107 -5.29 0.23 -4.43
N TYR A 108 -5.33 -0.24 -3.18
CA TYR A 108 -5.79 0.58 -2.05
C TYR A 108 -4.68 1.56 -1.65
N GLY A 109 -5.00 2.85 -1.54
CA GLY A 109 -4.04 3.92 -1.29
C GLY A 109 -4.59 5.30 -1.66
N VAL A 110 -3.75 6.15 -2.22
CA VAL A 110 -4.08 7.44 -2.84
C VAL A 110 -3.99 7.33 -4.37
N ALA A 111 -4.32 8.38 -5.09
CA ALA A 111 -4.47 8.33 -6.54
C ALA A 111 -3.17 8.00 -7.29
N ASP A 112 -2.03 8.38 -6.72
CA ASP A 112 -0.70 8.24 -7.28
C ASP A 112 0.20 7.28 -6.49
N GLU A 113 -0.24 6.79 -5.34
CA GLU A 113 0.51 5.80 -4.57
C GLU A 113 -0.33 4.78 -3.81
N THR A 114 0.20 3.58 -3.67
CA THR A 114 -0.43 2.51 -2.90
C THR A 114 -0.17 2.66 -1.40
N TYR A 115 -1.10 2.19 -0.57
CA TYR A 115 -0.93 2.08 0.89
C TYR A 115 0.38 1.38 1.25
N LEU A 116 0.73 0.31 0.54
CA LEU A 116 1.93 -0.47 0.80
C LEU A 116 3.20 0.34 0.53
N ALA A 117 3.22 1.14 -0.53
CA ALA A 117 4.36 1.97 -0.85
C ALA A 117 4.51 3.12 0.16
N LEU A 118 3.41 3.78 0.55
CA LEU A 118 3.40 4.78 1.62
C LEU A 118 3.87 4.18 2.95
N PHE A 119 3.40 2.99 3.31
CA PHE A 119 3.84 2.26 4.50
C PHE A 119 5.33 1.93 4.44
N ASN A 120 5.85 1.46 3.30
CA ASN A 120 7.27 1.13 3.18
C ASN A 120 8.15 2.38 3.27
N ARG A 121 7.67 3.53 2.78
CA ARG A 121 8.41 4.80 2.78
C ARG A 121 8.39 5.49 4.14
N HIS A 122 7.24 5.54 4.82
CA HIS A 122 7.05 6.34 6.04
C HIS A 122 6.86 5.49 7.31
N GLY A 123 6.60 4.19 7.18
CA GLY A 123 6.12 3.38 8.30
C GLY A 123 4.73 3.84 8.77
N ILE A 124 4.41 3.54 10.04
CA ILE A 124 3.13 3.93 10.65
C ILE A 124 3.21 5.35 11.24
N ASP A 125 4.36 5.71 11.83
CA ASP A 125 4.47 6.84 12.74
C ASP A 125 5.08 8.11 12.09
N GLN A 126 5.77 8.01 10.94
CA GLN A 126 6.30 9.23 10.31
C GLN A 126 5.17 10.03 9.65
N PRO A 127 5.10 11.35 9.91
CA PRO A 127 4.15 12.22 9.23
C PRO A 127 4.54 12.44 7.77
N PHE A 128 3.54 12.57 6.92
CA PHE A 128 3.66 13.01 5.52
C PHE A 128 2.41 13.80 5.12
N THR A 129 2.52 14.57 4.03
CA THR A 129 1.42 15.40 3.53
C THR A 129 0.66 14.67 2.43
N LEU A 130 -0.67 14.74 2.48
CA LEU A 130 -1.54 14.38 1.37
C LEU A 130 -2.27 15.62 0.86
N TYR A 131 -2.51 15.65 -0.46
CA TYR A 131 -3.11 16.76 -1.18
C TYR A 131 -4.43 16.32 -1.81
N ARG A 132 -5.49 17.10 -1.64
CA ARG A 132 -6.82 16.79 -2.19
C ARG A 132 -7.13 17.68 -3.38
N THR A 133 -7.63 17.10 -4.46
CA THR A 133 -8.13 17.87 -5.62
C THR A 133 -9.57 18.31 -5.42
N ALA A 134 -10.06 19.20 -6.29
CA ALA A 134 -11.46 19.65 -6.26
C ALA A 134 -12.46 18.49 -6.47
N GLU A 135 -12.06 17.46 -7.21
CA GLU A 135 -12.84 16.23 -7.47
C GLU A 135 -12.84 15.28 -6.26
N GLY A 136 -12.04 15.59 -5.23
CA GLY A 136 -11.99 14.87 -3.97
C GLY A 136 -11.01 13.69 -3.93
N ALA A 137 -10.20 13.49 -4.97
CA ALA A 137 -9.13 12.50 -4.94
C ALA A 137 -7.95 13.03 -4.10
N TRP A 138 -7.28 12.12 -3.38
CA TRP A 138 -6.07 12.41 -2.62
C TRP A 138 -4.83 11.97 -3.39
N TYR A 139 -3.76 12.74 -3.27
CA TYR A 139 -2.45 12.51 -3.87
C TYR A 139 -1.38 12.65 -2.81
N TYR A 140 -0.33 11.85 -2.93
CA TYR A 140 0.85 11.94 -2.08
C TYR A 140 1.87 12.93 -2.66
N ASP A 141 2.19 12.79 -3.94
CA ASP A 141 3.16 13.63 -4.62
C ASP A 141 2.45 14.86 -5.21
N PRO A 142 2.83 16.08 -4.81
CA PRO A 142 2.26 17.28 -5.41
C PRO A 142 2.54 17.40 -6.90
N ALA A 143 3.59 16.76 -7.45
CA ALA A 143 3.85 16.72 -8.90
C ALA A 143 2.85 15.83 -9.65
N HIS A 144 2.28 14.83 -8.98
CA HIS A 144 1.22 13.98 -9.53
C HIS A 144 -0.17 14.53 -9.31
N LEU A 145 -0.31 15.59 -8.51
CA LEU A 145 -1.57 16.29 -8.46
C LEU A 145 -1.94 16.62 -9.91
N PRO A 146 -3.22 16.50 -10.25
CA PRO A 146 -3.85 17.38 -11.18
C PRO A 146 -3.68 18.75 -10.49
N GLY A 147 -2.51 19.39 -10.61
CA GLY A 147 -2.04 20.37 -9.63
C GLY A 147 -1.03 21.45 -9.98
N ALA A 148 0.15 20.95 -10.24
CA ALA A 148 1.37 21.54 -9.75
C ALA A 148 1.75 22.80 -10.51
N PRO A 149 2.49 23.74 -9.88
CA PRO A 149 3.29 24.68 -10.66
C PRO A 149 4.09 23.89 -11.68
N ALA A 150 4.09 24.37 -12.92
CA ALA A 150 4.75 23.68 -14.01
C ALA A 150 6.23 23.48 -13.66
N PRO A 151 6.82 22.32 -13.98
CA PRO A 151 8.25 22.14 -13.81
C PRO A 151 9.00 23.27 -14.54
N ASP A 152 10.10 23.73 -13.95
CA ASP A 152 10.92 24.74 -14.61
C ASP A 152 11.47 24.14 -15.91
N CYS A 153 11.10 24.74 -17.03
CA CYS A 153 11.43 24.24 -18.36
C CYS A 153 12.78 24.79 -18.85
N ASP A 154 13.52 25.49 -17.99
CA ASP A 154 14.82 26.08 -18.30
C ASP A 154 16.00 25.10 -18.19
N GLY A 155 15.79 23.90 -17.65
CA GLY A 155 16.70 22.77 -17.79
C GLY A 155 17.95 22.81 -16.91
N GLU A 156 17.95 23.55 -15.80
CA GLU A 156 18.96 23.32 -14.77
C GLU A 156 18.60 22.03 -14.00
N PRO A 157 19.41 20.95 -14.09
CA PRO A 157 19.17 19.76 -13.31
C PRO A 157 19.24 20.12 -11.82
N ASP A 158 18.16 19.82 -11.09
CA ASP A 158 18.14 19.93 -9.64
C ASP A 158 19.36 19.19 -9.07
N PRO A 159 20.12 19.80 -8.15
CA PRO A 159 21.28 19.15 -7.56
C PRO A 159 20.82 17.83 -6.92
N ASP A 160 21.43 16.72 -7.36
CA ASP A 160 21.12 15.37 -6.89
C ASP A 160 20.97 15.37 -5.36
N PRO A 161 19.82 14.93 -4.82
CA PRO A 161 19.66 14.84 -3.37
C PRO A 161 20.71 13.89 -2.82
N ASP A 162 21.39 14.33 -1.74
CA ASP A 162 22.42 13.53 -1.07
C ASP A 162 21.91 12.11 -0.78
N PRO A 163 22.74 11.07 -1.00
CA PRO A 163 22.32 9.69 -0.81
C PRO A 163 21.89 9.46 0.64
N ASP A 164 20.64 9.00 0.81
CA ASP A 164 20.09 8.65 2.11
C ASP A 164 20.99 7.62 2.83
N PRO A 165 21.20 7.76 4.16
CA PRO A 165 22.03 6.83 4.91
C PRO A 165 21.44 5.41 4.88
N GLU A 166 22.28 4.41 4.62
CA GLU A 166 21.86 3.01 4.60
C GLU A 166 21.21 2.60 5.94
N PRO A 167 20.05 1.91 5.91
CA PRO A 167 19.41 1.43 7.12
C PRO A 167 20.28 0.37 7.82
N PRO A 168 20.35 0.37 9.16
CA PRO A 168 21.14 -0.60 9.90
C PRO A 168 20.63 -2.04 9.65
N PRO A 169 21.51 -3.05 9.66
CA PRO A 169 21.13 -4.43 9.41
C PRO A 169 20.13 -4.95 10.46
N ALA A 170 19.06 -5.61 10.00
CA ALA A 170 18.04 -6.19 10.85
C ALA A 170 18.61 -7.27 11.80
N PRO A 171 18.15 -7.35 13.06
CA PRO A 171 18.61 -8.39 13.99
C PRO A 171 18.16 -9.77 13.52
N MET A 172 19.12 -10.66 13.23
CA MET A 172 18.83 -12.06 12.90
C MET A 172 18.81 -12.95 14.15
N ILE A 173 17.90 -13.92 14.17
CA ILE A 173 17.83 -14.99 15.18
C ILE A 173 17.83 -16.33 14.44
N LYS A 174 18.66 -17.28 14.86
CA LYS A 174 18.62 -18.67 14.34
C LYS A 174 18.26 -19.62 15.47
N ILE A 175 17.25 -20.45 15.26
CA ILE A 175 16.76 -21.40 16.26
C ILE A 175 16.67 -22.78 15.62
N GLN A 176 17.26 -23.75 16.30
CA GLN A 176 17.22 -25.15 15.93
C GLN A 176 16.54 -25.91 17.07
N LEU A 177 15.45 -26.60 16.76
CA LEU A 177 14.70 -27.38 17.74
C LEU A 177 15.14 -28.84 17.68
N ASP A 178 15.28 -29.44 18.85
CA ASP A 178 15.43 -30.88 18.98
C ASP A 178 14.05 -31.56 18.84
N PRO A 179 14.00 -32.85 18.43
CA PRO A 179 12.77 -33.61 18.44
C PRO A 179 12.12 -33.59 19.84
N PRO A 180 10.81 -33.36 19.96
CA PRO A 180 10.13 -33.31 21.25
C PRO A 180 10.17 -34.69 21.92
N VAL A 181 10.39 -34.72 23.23
CA VAL A 181 10.31 -35.95 24.04
C VAL A 181 9.03 -35.90 24.87
N VAL A 182 8.18 -36.93 24.76
CA VAL A 182 6.95 -37.05 25.55
C VAL A 182 7.24 -37.87 26.81
N ASP A 183 6.95 -37.30 27.98
CA ASP A 183 7.12 -37.92 29.29
C ASP A 183 5.83 -37.78 30.10
N GLY A 184 4.98 -38.83 30.06
CA GLY A 184 3.66 -38.80 30.69
C GLY A 184 2.71 -37.78 30.07
N ASP A 185 2.18 -36.87 30.89
CA ASP A 185 1.35 -35.74 30.49
C ASP A 185 2.18 -34.48 30.13
N CYS A 186 3.50 -34.63 30.03
CA CYS A 186 4.43 -33.57 29.71
C CYS A 186 5.07 -33.74 28.33
N VAL A 187 5.33 -32.61 27.67
CA VAL A 187 6.21 -32.52 26.49
C VAL A 187 7.46 -31.75 26.87
N LEU A 188 8.62 -32.33 26.58
CA LEU A 188 9.93 -31.71 26.70
C LEU A 188 10.34 -31.15 25.33
N LEU A 189 10.60 -29.85 25.30
CA LEU A 189 11.12 -29.14 24.13
C LEU A 189 12.54 -28.67 24.43
N GLY A 190 13.50 -29.08 23.61
CA GLY A 190 14.89 -28.63 23.67
C GLY A 190 15.32 -27.96 22.38
N GLY A 191 16.39 -27.19 22.43
CA GLY A 191 17.00 -26.65 21.21
C GLY A 191 18.15 -25.70 21.46
N LEU A 192 18.71 -25.20 20.35
CA LEU A 192 19.77 -24.20 20.30
C LEU A 192 19.19 -22.88 19.79
N ALA A 193 19.43 -21.78 20.49
CA ALA A 193 19.05 -20.43 20.05
C ALA A 193 20.28 -19.53 19.93
N ARG A 194 20.56 -18.97 18.75
CA ARG A 194 21.67 -18.02 18.55
C ARG A 194 21.12 -16.61 18.35
N PHE A 195 21.60 -15.69 19.17
CA PHE A 195 21.20 -14.29 19.20
C PHE A 195 22.30 -13.38 18.64
N THR A 196 21.91 -12.31 17.94
CA THR A 196 22.77 -11.15 17.77
C THR A 196 22.86 -10.38 19.10
N PRO A 197 23.90 -9.56 19.35
CA PRO A 197 24.05 -8.81 20.61
C PRO A 197 22.85 -7.92 21.00
N ALA A 198 22.00 -7.57 20.03
CA ALA A 198 20.79 -6.76 20.24
C ALA A 198 19.60 -7.55 20.82
N ALA A 199 19.56 -8.87 20.69
CA ALA A 199 18.47 -9.70 21.20
C ALA A 199 18.77 -10.19 22.64
N ARG A 200 17.86 -9.93 23.58
CA ARG A 200 18.09 -10.16 25.03
C ARG A 200 17.20 -11.21 25.70
N THR A 201 16.14 -11.67 25.04
CA THR A 201 15.15 -12.56 25.67
C THR A 201 14.61 -13.58 24.67
N LEU A 202 14.43 -14.82 25.11
CA LEU A 202 13.73 -15.90 24.41
C LEU A 202 12.44 -16.21 25.16
N ALA A 203 11.32 -16.22 24.46
CA ALA A 203 10.04 -16.68 24.99
C ALA A 203 9.42 -17.71 24.05
N ILE A 204 8.85 -18.78 24.61
CA ILE A 204 8.29 -19.91 23.88
C ILE A 204 6.86 -20.13 24.37
N SER A 205 5.88 -20.05 23.47
CA SER A 205 4.48 -20.35 23.78
C SER A 205 4.14 -21.80 23.42
N VAL A 206 3.58 -22.57 24.36
CA VAL A 206 3.05 -23.92 24.14
C VAL A 206 1.63 -23.98 24.69
N ASN A 207 0.64 -24.24 23.82
CA ASN A 207 -0.78 -24.28 24.20
C ASN A 207 -1.22 -23.04 25.00
N ASN A 208 -0.81 -21.85 24.52
CA ASN A 208 -1.11 -20.55 25.13
C ASN A 208 -0.52 -20.34 26.54
N ARG A 209 0.45 -21.17 26.93
CA ARG A 209 1.29 -20.92 28.10
C ARG A 209 2.65 -20.42 27.63
N LEU A 210 3.05 -19.27 28.13
CA LEU A 210 4.37 -18.71 27.87
C LEU A 210 5.40 -19.34 28.81
N TYR A 211 6.50 -19.79 28.25
CA TYR A 211 7.66 -20.29 28.95
C TYR A 211 8.84 -19.38 28.62
N GLU A 212 9.55 -18.94 29.66
CA GLU A 212 10.80 -18.20 29.55
C GLU A 212 11.93 -19.20 29.85
N PRO A 213 12.49 -19.85 28.82
CA PRO A 213 13.58 -20.78 29.03
C PRO A 213 14.81 -20.05 29.58
N VAL A 214 15.47 -20.67 30.55
CA VAL A 214 16.84 -20.29 30.91
C VAL A 214 17.78 -20.87 29.87
N LEU A 215 18.52 -20.00 29.20
CA LEU A 215 19.59 -20.40 28.29
C LEU A 215 20.82 -20.80 29.10
N ASP A 216 21.44 -21.92 28.74
CA ASP A 216 22.75 -22.27 29.28
C ASP A 216 23.87 -21.41 28.63
N ALA A 217 25.11 -21.56 29.11
CA ALA A 217 26.27 -20.84 28.58
C ALA A 217 26.56 -21.14 27.09
N ASN A 218 25.98 -22.22 26.55
CA ASN A 218 26.10 -22.64 25.15
C ASN A 218 24.85 -22.30 24.32
N SER A 219 23.92 -21.51 24.89
CA SER A 219 22.64 -21.11 24.30
C SER A 219 21.68 -22.26 23.99
N HIS A 220 21.78 -23.37 24.73
CA HIS A 220 20.74 -24.39 24.75
C HIS A 220 19.61 -23.97 25.68
N PHE A 221 18.40 -24.40 25.36
CA PHE A 221 17.26 -24.30 26.25
C PHE A 221 16.54 -25.64 26.39
N ALA A 222 15.81 -25.78 27.50
CA ALA A 222 14.87 -26.87 27.71
C ALA A 222 13.59 -26.33 28.39
N ILE A 223 12.44 -26.79 27.94
CA ILE A 223 11.12 -26.48 28.51
C ILE A 223 10.39 -27.77 28.77
N ARG A 224 9.77 -27.89 29.96
CA ARG A 224 8.84 -28.96 30.30
C ARG A 224 7.43 -28.40 30.40
N ALA A 225 6.55 -28.78 29.47
CA ALA A 225 5.16 -28.35 29.43
C ALA A 225 4.24 -29.51 29.83
N CYS A 226 3.61 -29.44 31.01
CA CYS A 226 2.75 -30.51 31.58
C CYS A 226 1.26 -30.11 31.67
N GLY A 227 0.39 -31.11 31.87
CA GLY A 227 -1.06 -30.92 32.03
C GLY A 227 -1.79 -30.63 30.72
N LEU A 228 -1.33 -31.19 29.61
CA LEU A 228 -1.97 -31.07 28.30
C LEU A 228 -3.07 -32.12 28.17
N ALA A 229 -4.28 -31.72 27.73
CA ALA A 229 -5.41 -32.65 27.60
C ALA A 229 -5.10 -33.76 26.58
N PRO A 230 -5.35 -35.05 26.89
CA PRO A 230 -5.07 -36.15 25.97
C PRO A 230 -5.90 -36.05 24.69
N GLY A 231 -5.26 -36.19 23.52
CA GLY A 231 -5.95 -36.32 22.22
C GLY A 231 -6.02 -35.06 21.36
N CYS A 232 -5.48 -33.92 21.81
CA CYS A 232 -5.34 -32.72 21.01
C CYS A 232 -3.86 -32.30 20.91
N TYR A 233 -3.07 -33.01 20.10
CA TYR A 233 -1.73 -32.58 19.72
C TYR A 233 -1.69 -32.23 18.23
N PRO A 234 -2.22 -31.08 17.78
CA PRO A 234 -1.69 -30.49 16.58
C PRO A 234 -0.31 -29.96 16.93
N ALA A 235 0.73 -30.55 16.33
CA ALA A 235 2.07 -29.99 16.33
C ALA A 235 2.04 -28.68 15.53
N SER A 236 1.53 -27.60 16.12
CA SER A 236 1.45 -26.33 15.42
C SER A 236 1.67 -25.17 16.37
N LEU A 237 2.61 -24.32 15.96
CA LEU A 237 2.95 -23.00 16.47
C LEU A 237 3.74 -22.95 17.77
N ILE A 238 5.06 -23.03 17.62
CA ILE A 238 6.02 -22.39 18.51
C ILE A 238 6.22 -20.96 17.98
N PHE A 239 5.78 -19.94 18.73
CA PHE A 239 6.15 -18.55 18.44
C PHE A 239 7.40 -18.17 19.21
N ILE A 240 8.34 -17.53 18.51
CA ILE A 240 9.57 -17.03 19.10
C ILE A 240 9.71 -15.58 18.71
N THR A 241 9.73 -14.70 19.70
CA THR A 241 10.00 -13.28 19.53
C THR A 241 11.27 -12.92 20.30
N ALA A 242 12.19 -12.22 19.66
CA ALA A 242 13.21 -11.47 20.40
C ALA A 242 12.84 -10.00 20.32
N ALA A 243 12.26 -9.51 21.41
CA ALA A 243 12.07 -8.09 21.62
C ALA A 243 12.44 -7.78 23.06
N GLY A 244 13.15 -6.68 23.29
CA GLY A 244 13.48 -6.18 24.62
C GLY A 244 12.24 -5.63 25.34
N ILE A 245 11.23 -6.47 25.58
CA ILE A 245 9.95 -6.09 26.17
C ILE A 245 10.02 -6.38 27.67
N LYS A 246 9.87 -5.33 28.47
CA LYS A 246 9.94 -5.36 29.93
C LYS A 246 8.60 -5.67 30.62
N ASP A 247 7.51 -5.86 29.88
CA ASP A 247 6.17 -5.88 30.46
C ASP A 247 5.39 -7.17 30.17
N LYS A 248 5.04 -7.89 31.23
CA LYS A 248 4.36 -9.19 31.24
C LYS A 248 2.85 -9.06 31.01
N ALA A 249 2.29 -7.85 31.11
CA ALA A 249 0.85 -7.59 31.01
C ALA A 249 0.30 -7.55 29.57
N ALA A 250 1.15 -7.59 28.54
CA ALA A 250 0.75 -7.37 27.14
C ALA A 250 0.34 -8.64 26.35
N TRP A 251 0.08 -9.78 27.01
CA TRP A 251 -0.28 -11.04 26.33
C TRP A 251 -1.80 -11.31 26.35
N PRO A 252 -2.47 -11.56 25.20
CA PRO A 252 -3.88 -11.95 25.18
C PRO A 252 -4.07 -13.43 25.55
N ASN A 253 -5.06 -13.71 26.39
CA ASN A 253 -5.51 -15.05 26.76
C ASN A 253 -6.22 -15.74 25.58
N PHE A 254 -5.83 -16.98 25.24
CA PHE A 254 -6.50 -17.79 24.23
C PHE A 254 -7.12 -19.05 24.87
N GLY A 255 -8.45 -19.19 24.76
CA GLY A 255 -9.26 -20.22 25.40
C GLY A 255 -10.02 -21.17 24.45
N VAL A 256 -10.21 -22.39 24.96
CA VAL A 256 -11.22 -23.48 24.77
C VAL A 256 -12.17 -23.45 23.55
N ALA A 257 -12.43 -24.64 22.98
CA ALA A 257 -13.31 -24.93 21.84
C ALA A 257 -14.62 -24.11 21.80
N GLY A 258 -14.71 -23.21 20.82
CA GLY A 258 -15.88 -22.37 20.53
C GLY A 258 -16.86 -22.99 19.53
N PRO A 259 -18.00 -22.32 19.26
CA PRO A 259 -19.03 -22.79 18.34
C PRO A 259 -18.53 -22.94 16.89
N ALA A 260 -19.15 -23.84 16.12
CA ALA A 260 -18.75 -24.11 14.74
C ALA A 260 -19.00 -22.89 13.83
N ALA A 261 -17.97 -22.43 13.12
CA ALA A 261 -18.07 -21.36 12.12
C ALA A 261 -18.84 -21.82 10.88
N ALA A 262 -19.58 -20.92 10.24
CA ALA A 262 -20.29 -21.19 8.99
C ALA A 262 -19.33 -21.25 7.78
N ALA A 263 -18.26 -20.47 7.81
CA ALA A 263 -17.16 -20.56 6.85
C ALA A 263 -15.82 -20.27 7.52
N VAL A 264 -14.75 -20.78 6.93
CA VAL A 264 -13.37 -20.55 7.37
C VAL A 264 -12.54 -20.14 6.17
N ALA A 265 -11.70 -19.13 6.32
CA ALA A 265 -10.82 -18.68 5.26
C ALA A 265 -9.41 -18.42 5.80
N ASP A 266 -8.41 -18.99 5.13
CA ASP A 266 -6.99 -18.71 5.37
C ASP A 266 -6.49 -17.70 4.33
N GLY A 267 -5.60 -16.80 4.75
CA GLY A 267 -5.03 -15.81 3.84
C GLY A 267 -4.25 -14.72 4.58
N THR A 268 -3.53 -13.90 3.82
CA THR A 268 -2.84 -12.71 4.34
C THR A 268 -3.82 -11.54 4.54
N ILE A 269 -3.36 -10.45 5.16
CA ILE A 269 -4.18 -9.23 5.34
C ILE A 269 -4.78 -8.77 4.03
N ASN A 270 -3.95 -8.69 2.97
CA ASN A 270 -4.39 -8.22 1.66
C ASN A 270 -5.43 -9.13 1.02
N GLN A 271 -5.31 -10.44 1.23
CA GLN A 271 -6.28 -11.42 0.72
C GLN A 271 -7.61 -11.38 1.49
N HIS A 272 -7.62 -10.81 2.69
CA HIS A 272 -8.81 -10.66 3.53
C HIS A 272 -9.45 -9.28 3.47
N LEU A 273 -8.89 -8.30 2.76
CA LEU A 273 -9.41 -6.93 2.70
C LEU A 273 -10.89 -6.85 2.30
N SER A 274 -11.33 -7.69 1.35
CA SER A 274 -12.74 -7.74 0.91
C SER A 274 -13.71 -8.25 1.98
N ARG A 275 -13.18 -8.83 3.07
CA ARG A 275 -13.95 -9.33 4.22
C ARG A 275 -13.98 -8.33 5.38
N TYR A 276 -13.28 -7.21 5.26
CA TYR A 276 -13.27 -6.15 6.26
C TYR A 276 -14.45 -5.21 6.07
N ALA A 277 -15.00 -4.75 7.18
CA ALA A 277 -16.12 -3.82 7.22
C ALA A 277 -15.83 -2.69 8.21
N ALA A 278 -16.57 -1.59 8.08
CA ALA A 278 -16.56 -0.52 9.07
C ALA A 278 -17.37 -0.95 10.30
N TYR A 279 -16.71 -0.99 11.45
CA TYR A 279 -17.32 -1.21 12.76
C TYR A 279 -17.16 0.05 13.62
N PRO A 280 -17.92 0.21 14.73
CA PRO A 280 -17.78 1.36 15.62
C PRO A 280 -16.34 1.57 16.16
N ALA A 281 -15.57 0.48 16.26
CA ALA A 281 -14.17 0.51 16.71
C ALA A 281 -13.15 0.78 15.58
N GLY A 282 -13.57 0.82 14.32
CA GLY A 282 -12.70 1.01 13.16
C GLY A 282 -12.99 0.04 12.01
N TYR A 283 -12.22 0.17 10.93
CA TYR A 283 -12.25 -0.77 9.81
C TYR A 283 -11.53 -2.07 10.20
N GLY A 284 -12.12 -3.24 9.94
CA GLY A 284 -11.53 -4.52 10.33
C GLY A 284 -12.52 -5.67 10.27
N VAL A 285 -12.41 -6.63 11.19
CA VAL A 285 -13.38 -7.71 11.41
C VAL A 285 -14.18 -7.45 12.70
N ALA A 286 -15.21 -8.23 12.97
CA ALA A 286 -16.17 -7.93 14.03
C ALA A 286 -15.55 -7.87 15.44
N ASP A 287 -14.41 -8.52 15.65
CA ASP A 287 -13.74 -8.62 16.94
C ASP A 287 -12.30 -8.09 16.96
N ALA A 288 -11.82 -7.49 15.86
CA ALA A 288 -10.50 -6.88 15.76
C ALA A 288 -10.46 -5.81 14.66
N THR A 289 -9.84 -4.68 14.95
CA THR A 289 -9.55 -3.62 13.98
C THR A 289 -8.43 -4.04 13.04
N TYR A 290 -8.34 -3.40 11.86
CA TYR A 290 -7.27 -3.58 10.89
C TYR A 290 -5.90 -3.43 11.55
N VAL A 291 -5.75 -2.41 12.40
CA VAL A 291 -4.51 -2.11 13.12
C VAL A 291 -4.14 -3.25 14.06
N GLU A 292 -5.08 -3.78 14.85
CA GLU A 292 -4.82 -4.93 15.73
C GLU A 292 -4.40 -6.18 14.94
N ILE A 293 -5.06 -6.45 13.81
CA ILE A 293 -4.71 -7.57 12.93
C ILE A 293 -3.31 -7.35 12.32
N PHE A 294 -3.02 -6.13 11.87
CA PHE A 294 -1.72 -5.74 11.34
C PHE A 294 -0.60 -5.94 12.36
N HIS A 295 -0.78 -5.50 13.60
CA HIS A 295 0.22 -5.72 14.64
C HIS A 295 0.40 -7.20 14.98
N ALA A 296 -0.67 -7.99 14.97
CA ALA A 296 -0.61 -9.41 15.30
C ALA A 296 0.04 -10.27 14.21
N PHE A 297 -0.28 -10.01 12.93
CA PHE A 297 0.10 -10.88 11.82
C PHE A 297 1.06 -10.20 10.83
N GLY A 298 1.05 -8.88 10.72
CA GLY A 298 1.73 -8.17 9.64
C GLY A 298 1.13 -8.48 8.27
N LEU A 299 1.70 -7.90 7.21
CA LEU A 299 1.13 -8.01 5.86
C LEU A 299 1.24 -9.40 5.24
N ASN A 300 2.31 -10.13 5.57
CA ASN A 300 2.70 -11.33 4.84
C ASN A 300 2.39 -12.63 5.59
N LYS A 301 1.98 -12.58 6.86
CA LYS A 301 1.61 -13.82 7.57
C LYS A 301 0.16 -14.15 7.29
N SER A 302 -0.07 -15.39 6.89
CA SER A 302 -1.42 -15.93 6.78
C SER A 302 -2.04 -16.08 8.16
N PHE A 303 -3.31 -15.70 8.26
CA PHE A 303 -4.15 -15.96 9.41
C PHE A 303 -5.52 -16.43 8.95
N ARG A 304 -6.26 -16.98 9.91
CA ARG A 304 -7.55 -17.60 9.68
C ARG A 304 -8.66 -16.66 10.15
N LEU A 305 -9.64 -16.45 9.30
CA LEU A 305 -10.90 -15.80 9.66
C LEU A 305 -12.03 -16.82 9.70
N TYR A 306 -12.98 -16.58 10.58
CA TYR A 306 -14.15 -17.41 10.85
C TYR A 306 -15.40 -16.60 10.59
N GLN A 307 -16.27 -17.05 9.69
CA GLN A 307 -17.54 -16.40 9.44
C GLN A 307 -18.59 -16.97 10.40
N SER A 308 -19.27 -16.08 11.10
CA SER A 308 -20.43 -16.41 11.94
C SER A 308 -21.63 -16.73 11.08
N GLY A 309 -22.28 -17.87 11.36
CA GLY A 309 -23.54 -18.24 10.71
C GLY A 309 -24.73 -17.43 11.19
N ALA A 310 -24.64 -16.77 12.36
CA ALA A 310 -25.74 -16.03 12.95
C ALA A 310 -25.91 -14.63 12.33
N ASP A 311 -24.81 -13.93 12.07
CA ASP A 311 -24.80 -12.54 11.59
C ASP A 311 -23.98 -12.32 10.31
N GLY A 312 -23.39 -13.38 9.75
CA GLY A 312 -22.60 -13.32 8.53
C GLY A 312 -21.26 -12.59 8.64
N ARG A 313 -20.90 -12.12 9.84
CA ARG A 313 -19.67 -11.33 10.06
C ARG A 313 -18.45 -12.22 10.21
N TRP A 314 -17.28 -11.66 9.90
CA TRP A 314 -16.00 -12.33 10.07
C TRP A 314 -15.38 -12.02 11.43
N TYR A 315 -14.70 -13.02 12.00
CA TYR A 315 -14.05 -12.98 13.31
C TYR A 315 -12.65 -13.55 13.19
N ILE A 316 -11.70 -13.02 13.95
CA ILE A 316 -10.36 -13.58 14.06
C ILE A 316 -10.27 -14.60 15.20
N ASN A 317 -11.02 -14.38 16.28
CA ASN A 317 -11.08 -15.29 17.41
C ASN A 317 -12.36 -16.16 17.32
N PRO A 318 -12.24 -17.48 17.08
CA PRO A 318 -13.41 -18.35 16.97
C PRO A 318 -14.21 -18.43 18.29
N ALA A 319 -13.60 -18.14 19.44
CA ALA A 319 -14.32 -18.09 20.72
C ALA A 319 -15.28 -16.88 20.84
N ARG A 320 -15.15 -15.88 19.95
CA ARG A 320 -16.03 -14.70 19.87
C ARG A 320 -17.15 -14.83 18.84
N LEU A 321 -17.21 -15.97 18.13
CA LEU A 321 -18.34 -16.26 17.25
C LEU A 321 -19.63 -16.24 18.07
N PRO A 322 -20.65 -15.45 17.66
CA PRO A 322 -21.97 -15.56 18.24
C PRO A 322 -22.41 -17.02 18.16
N ALA A 323 -22.84 -17.58 19.29
CA ALA A 323 -23.43 -18.91 19.28
C ALA A 323 -24.63 -18.87 18.34
N ALA A 324 -24.59 -19.64 17.25
CA ALA A 324 -25.80 -19.91 16.49
C ALA A 324 -26.84 -20.48 17.46
N GLU A 325 -28.09 -20.03 17.39
CA GLU A 325 -29.18 -20.69 18.11
C GLU A 325 -29.10 -22.18 17.79
N ALA A 326 -28.78 -22.99 18.79
CA ALA A 326 -28.51 -24.40 18.58
C ALA A 326 -29.78 -25.05 18.00
N PRO A 327 -29.71 -25.77 16.85
CA PRO A 327 -30.74 -26.72 16.53
C PRO A 327 -30.76 -27.73 17.69
N ARG A 328 -31.88 -27.80 18.40
CA ARG A 328 -32.07 -28.74 19.51
C ARG A 328 -31.78 -30.15 19.01
N CYS A 329 -30.68 -30.75 19.48
CA CYS A 329 -30.39 -32.15 19.23
C CYS A 329 -31.53 -33.00 19.80
N ARG A 330 -32.11 -33.88 18.96
CA ARG A 330 -32.79 -35.10 19.41
C ARG A 330 -31.75 -36.20 19.60
#